data_AF-A0A2A4U6I9-F1
#
_entry.id   AF-A0A2A4U6I9-F1
#
_cell.length_a   1.000
_cell.length_b   1.000
_cell.length_c   1.000
_cell.angle_alpha   90.00
_cell.angle_beta   90.00
_cell.angle_gamma   90.00
#
_symmetry.space_group_name_H-M   'P 1'
#
loop_
_entity.id
_entity.type
_entity.pdbx_description
1 polymer ?
#
loop_
_entity_poly.entity_id
_entity_poly.type
_entity_poly.pdbx_seq_one_letter_code
_entity_poly.pdbx_strand_id
1 'polypeptide(L)'
;RMSDLPEPVIAMVRHPEGIDFDAIDGQPVYIVVMLLVPDDEDGQHLELLAKLARLLQKSEFRESIMTASDTQAMSDLFSGVQLP
;
A
#
# COMPACT_ATOMS: atom_id res chain seq x y z
N ARG A 1 13.36 -0.76 5.77
CA ARG A 1 13.31 -1.07 7.22
C ARG A 1 13.78 0.17 7.96
N MET A 2 13.27 0.43 9.15
CA MET A 2 13.59 1.62 9.93
C MET A 2 13.66 1.22 11.40
N SER A 3 14.84 1.35 12.01
CA SER A 3 15.15 0.80 13.34
C SER A 3 14.37 1.45 14.47
N ASP A 4 13.94 2.71 14.30
CA ASP A 4 13.21 3.49 15.31
C ASP A 4 11.68 3.42 15.14
N LEU A 5 11.18 2.52 14.28
CA LEU A 5 9.75 2.35 14.06
C LEU A 5 9.15 1.45 15.15
N PRO A 6 8.13 1.88 15.91
CA PRO A 6 7.55 1.08 16.99
C PRO A 6 6.67 -0.08 16.47
N GLU A 7 6.09 0.08 15.28
CA GLU A 7 5.19 -0.88 14.64
C GLU A 7 5.23 -0.70 13.12
N PRO A 8 4.84 -1.71 12.31
CA PRO A 8 4.72 -1.55 10.87
C PRO A 8 3.82 -0.38 10.48
N VAL A 9 4.28 0.44 9.52
CA VAL A 9 3.52 1.56 8.97
C VAL A 9 3.30 1.34 7.49
N ILE A 10 2.05 1.53 7.05
CA ILE A 10 1.70 1.55 5.64
C ILE A 10 1.39 2.99 5.25
N ALA A 11 2.06 3.48 4.22
CA ALA A 11 1.72 4.74 3.58
C ALA A 11 1.17 4.45 2.18
N MET A 12 0.10 5.15 1.81
CA MET A 12 -0.51 5.05 0.49
C MET A 12 -0.61 6.42 -0.15
N VAL A 13 -0.25 6.48 -1.42
CA VAL A 13 -0.30 7.69 -2.23
C VAL A 13 -1.10 7.39 -3.49
N ARG A 14 -2.04 8.29 -3.82
CA ARG A 14 -2.74 8.32 -5.09
C ARG A 14 -2.30 9.54 -5.87
N HIS A 15 -1.82 9.33 -7.09
CA HIS A 15 -1.50 10.38 -8.05
C HIS A 15 -2.44 10.25 -9.28
N PRO A 16 -3.52 11.04 -9.39
CA PRO A 16 -4.53 10.87 -10.44
C PRO A 16 -3.98 10.98 -11.87
N GLU A 17 -2.97 11.81 -12.09
CA GLU A 17 -2.35 11.97 -13.41
C GLU A 17 -1.35 10.85 -13.75
N GLY A 18 -1.05 9.98 -12.78
CA GLY A 18 0.00 8.98 -12.88
C GLY A 18 1.40 9.58 -12.73
N ILE A 19 2.37 8.72 -12.41
CA ILE A 19 3.80 9.04 -12.41
C ILE A 19 4.54 8.09 -13.34
N ASP A 20 5.57 8.60 -14.02
CA ASP A 20 6.53 7.76 -14.72
C ASP A 20 7.43 7.09 -13.68
N PHE A 21 7.33 5.76 -13.60
CA PHE A 21 7.99 4.97 -12.56
C PHE A 21 8.72 3.75 -13.15
N ASP A 22 8.99 3.75 -14.46
CA ASP A 22 9.60 2.61 -15.17
C ASP A 22 8.90 1.27 -14.85
N ALA A 23 7.56 1.28 -14.84
CA ALA A 23 6.78 0.07 -14.57
C ALA A 23 7.06 -1.01 -15.63
N ILE A 24 6.94 -2.28 -15.24
CA ILE A 24 7.28 -3.43 -16.10
C ILE A 24 6.42 -3.47 -17.38
N ASP A 25 5.19 -2.98 -17.31
CA ASP A 25 4.26 -2.86 -18.43
C ASP A 25 4.39 -1.53 -19.20
N GLY A 26 5.29 -0.65 -18.76
CA GLY A 26 5.51 0.67 -19.33
C GLY A 26 4.34 1.65 -19.11
N GLN A 27 3.38 1.33 -18.23
CA GLN A 27 2.25 2.21 -17.93
C GLN A 27 2.57 3.16 -16.76
N PRO A 28 1.96 4.36 -16.71
CA PRO A 28 2.07 5.23 -15.55
C PRO A 28 1.55 4.56 -14.28
N VAL A 29 2.20 4.83 -13.15
CA VAL A 29 1.78 4.33 -11.84
C VAL A 29 0.87 5.36 -11.16
N TYR A 30 -0.33 4.95 -10.76
CA TYR A 30 -1.31 5.84 -10.13
C TYR A 30 -1.38 5.66 -8.61
N ILE A 31 -1.03 4.47 -8.12
CA ILE A 31 -1.13 4.08 -6.71
C ILE A 31 0.24 3.59 -6.28
N VAL A 32 0.78 4.22 -5.24
CA VAL A 32 2.01 3.80 -4.59
C VAL A 32 1.67 3.39 -3.16
N VAL A 33 2.09 2.19 -2.77
CA VAL A 33 1.98 1.69 -1.40
C VAL A 33 3.38 1.43 -0.88
N MET A 34 3.68 2.00 0.27
CA MET A 34 4.94 1.83 0.97
C MET A 34 4.70 1.09 2.27
N LEU A 35 5.48 0.03 2.51
CA LEU A 35 5.50 -0.70 3.76
C LEU A 35 6.80 -0.43 4.49
N LEU A 36 6.69 0.29 5.61
CA LEU A 36 7.77 0.54 6.55
C LEU A 36 7.63 -0.47 7.68
N VAL A 37 8.70 -1.18 8.00
CA VAL A 37 8.71 -2.17 9.08
C VAL A 37 9.91 -1.91 9.98
N PRO A 38 9.79 -2.21 11.30
CA PRO A 38 10.94 -2.26 12.19
C PRO A 38 12.00 -3.23 11.68
N ASP A 39 13.22 -3.09 12.18
CA ASP A 39 14.23 -4.12 12.01
C ASP A 39 13.87 -5.31 12.91
N ASP A 40 13.08 -6.24 12.38
CA ASP A 40 12.66 -7.46 13.08
C ASP A 40 12.99 -8.71 12.25
N GLU A 41 13.38 -9.81 12.92
CA GLU A 41 14.03 -10.98 12.32
C GLU A 41 13.03 -12.02 11.74
N ASP A 42 11.75 -11.96 12.09
CA ASP A 42 10.82 -13.10 11.92
C ASP A 42 10.06 -13.16 10.59
N GLY A 43 10.43 -12.39 9.57
CA GLY A 43 9.84 -12.49 8.22
C GLY A 43 8.36 -12.08 8.09
N GLN A 44 7.71 -11.65 9.18
CA GLN A 44 6.32 -11.20 9.20
C GLN A 44 6.02 -10.09 8.18
N HIS A 45 7.03 -9.26 7.86
CA HIS A 45 6.96 -8.23 6.83
C HIS A 45 6.66 -8.80 5.43
N LEU A 46 7.14 -10.00 5.08
CA LEU A 46 6.85 -10.64 3.80
C LEU A 46 5.39 -11.12 3.74
N GLU A 47 4.84 -11.62 4.84
CA GLU A 47 3.43 -12.01 4.89
C GLU A 47 2.52 -10.78 4.72
N LEU A 48 2.84 -9.69 5.41
CA LEU A 48 2.16 -8.41 5.29
C LEU A 48 2.23 -7.88 3.85
N LEU A 49 3.41 -7.86 3.25
CA LEU A 49 3.60 -7.45 1.86
C LEU A 49 2.80 -8.33 0.88
N ALA A 50 2.79 -9.65 1.07
CA ALA A 50 2.03 -10.57 0.23
C ALA A 50 0.52 -10.33 0.33
N LYS A 51 0.00 -10.06 1.53
CA LYS A 51 -1.42 -9.69 1.74
C LYS A 51 -1.76 -8.38 1.01
N LEU A 52 -0.92 -7.36 1.13
CA LEU A 52 -1.10 -6.08 0.44
C LEU A 52 -1.06 -6.25 -1.08
N ALA A 53 -0.10 -7.01 -1.60
CA ALA A 53 -0.01 -7.29 -3.04
C ALA A 53 -1.27 -7.99 -3.57
N ARG A 54 -1.79 -9.00 -2.85
CA ARG A 54 -3.05 -9.68 -3.22
C ARG A 54 -4.27 -8.76 -3.18
N LEU A 55 -4.32 -7.85 -2.22
CA LEU A 55 -5.40 -6.87 -2.12
C LEU A 55 -5.36 -5.88 -3.30
N LEU A 56 -4.17 -5.36 -3.62
CA LEU A 56 -3.94 -4.45 -4.74
C LEU A 56 -4.16 -5.09 -6.11
N GLN A 57 -4.11 -6.42 -6.22
CA GLN A 57 -4.47 -7.14 -7.46
C GLN A 57 -5.97 -7.08 -7.78
N LYS A 58 -6.84 -6.81 -6.80
CA LYS A 58 -8.29 -6.67 -7.02
C LYS A 58 -8.62 -5.33 -7.67
N SER A 59 -9.31 -5.37 -8.81
CA SER A 59 -9.75 -4.18 -9.55
C SER A 59 -10.62 -3.27 -8.70
N GLU A 60 -11.55 -3.84 -7.94
CA GLU A 60 -12.52 -3.12 -7.12
C GLU A 60 -11.82 -2.34 -6.00
N PHE A 61 -10.74 -2.90 -5.45
CA PHE A 61 -9.95 -2.23 -4.42
C PHE A 61 -9.17 -1.05 -5.00
N ARG A 62 -8.53 -1.23 -6.18
CA ARG A 62 -7.86 -0.12 -6.88
C ARG A 62 -8.85 0.99 -7.25
N GLU A 63 -10.04 0.63 -7.72
CA GLU A 63 -11.09 1.60 -8.03
C GLU A 63 -11.56 2.36 -6.78
N SER A 64 -11.71 1.68 -5.65
CA SER A 64 -12.04 2.31 -4.37
C SER A 64 -10.97 3.34 -3.95
N ILE A 65 -9.69 3.03 -4.14
CA ILE A 65 -8.60 3.98 -3.89
C ILE A 65 -8.70 5.18 -4.85
N MET A 66 -8.92 4.94 -6.15
CA MET A 66 -8.99 6.00 -7.15
C MET A 66 -10.19 6.93 -6.96
N THR A 67 -11.28 6.45 -6.37
CA THR A 67 -12.54 7.19 -6.20
C THR A 67 -12.74 7.76 -4.79
N ALA A 68 -11.90 7.39 -3.81
CA ALA A 68 -11.96 7.93 -2.44
C ALA A 68 -11.91 9.47 -2.43
N SER A 69 -12.78 10.09 -1.63
CA SER A 69 -12.93 11.56 -1.59
C SER A 69 -11.70 12.27 -1.04
N ASP A 70 -11.02 11.64 -0.08
CA ASP A 70 -9.96 12.22 0.71
C ASP A 70 -9.07 11.14 1.34
N THR A 71 -8.05 11.58 2.08
CA THR A 71 -7.09 10.72 2.76
C THR A 71 -7.73 9.85 3.84
N GLN A 72 -8.80 10.32 4.50
CA GLN A 72 -9.49 9.53 5.52
C GLN A 72 -10.25 8.37 4.86
N ALA A 73 -11.02 8.65 3.82
CA ALA A 73 -11.72 7.63 3.04
C ALA A 73 -10.75 6.59 2.47
N MET A 74 -9.56 7.01 2.02
CA MET A 74 -8.48 6.10 1.60
C MET A 74 -7.96 5.23 2.74
N SER A 75 -7.79 5.80 3.94
CA SER A 75 -7.27 5.09 5.11
C SER A 75 -8.28 4.06 5.63
N ASP A 76 -9.57 4.40 5.58
CA ASP A 76 -10.65 3.52 6.02
C ASP A 76 -10.75 2.24 5.17
N LEU A 77 -10.32 2.26 3.90
CA LEU A 77 -10.25 1.06 3.05
C LEU A 77 -9.35 -0.04 3.63
N PHE A 78 -8.37 0.33 4.47
CA PHE A 78 -7.46 -0.59 5.15
C PHE A 78 -7.90 -0.93 6.57
N SER A 79 -8.82 -0.17 7.16
CA SER A 79 -9.34 -0.46 8.52
C SER A 79 -10.07 -1.81 8.62
N GLY A 80 -10.63 -2.29 7.50
CA GLY A 80 -11.20 -3.64 7.39
C GLY A 80 -10.19 -4.74 7.06
N VAL A 81 -8.92 -4.38 6.82
CA VAL A 81 -7.83 -5.33 6.57
C VAL A 81 -7.15 -5.58 7.92
N GLN A 82 -7.45 -6.71 8.56
CA GLN A 82 -6.71 -7.14 9.73
C GLN A 82 -5.23 -7.35 9.35
N LEU A 83 -4.41 -6.37 9.71
CA LEU A 83 -2.96 -6.50 9.79
C LEU A 83 -2.66 -7.20 11.13
N PRO A 84 -1.69 -8.13 11.17
CA PRO A 84 -1.31 -8.83 12.40
C PRO A 84 -0.79 -7.86 13.48
#